data_AF-A0A944CR17-F1
#
_entry.id   AF-A0A944CR17-F1
#
_cell.length_a   1.000
_cell.length_b   1.000
_cell.length_c   1.000
_cell.angle_alpha   90.00
_cell.angle_beta   90.00
_cell.angle_gamma   90.00
#
_symmetry.space_group_name_H-M   'P 1'
#
loop_
_entity.id
_entity.type
_entity.pdbx_description
1 polymer ?
#
loop_
_entity_poly.entity_id
_entity_poly.type
_entity_poly.pdbx_seq_one_letter_code
_entity_poly.pdbx_strand_id
1 'polypeptide(L)' 'MVKFILLNPEDSGLFKPSKVQAQQVRTISKQRILGDVVGSLSTELLELVNAALRLHLSLE' A
#
# COMPACT_ATOMS: atom_id res chain seq x y z
N MET A 1 1.16 15.62 -8.11
CA MET A 1 0.32 14.41 -8.04
C MET A 1 1.11 13.31 -7.32
N VAL A 2 0.67 12.89 -6.13
CA VAL A 2 1.35 11.83 -5.35
C VAL A 2 1.11 10.50 -6.03
N LYS A 3 2.19 9.82 -6.47
CA LYS A 3 2.10 8.54 -7.20
C LYS A 3 2.31 7.32 -6.31
N PHE A 4 2.92 7.50 -5.14
CA PHE A 4 3.28 6.43 -4.22
C PHE A 4 3.42 6.96 -2.80
N ILE A 5 3.31 6.06 -1.82
CA ILE A 5 3.52 6.32 -0.40
C ILE A 5 4.79 5.56 0.01
N LEU A 6 5.74 6.23 0.64
CA LEU A 6 6.96 5.60 1.16
C LEU A 6 6.61 4.79 2.41
N LEU A 7 7.17 3.60 2.51
CA LEU A 7 7.07 2.72 3.68
C LEU A 7 8.47 2.51 4.24
N ASN A 8 8.73 2.98 5.45
CA ASN A 8 9.94 2.60 6.14
C ASN A 8 9.75 1.27 6.87
N PRO A 9 10.83 0.50 7.14
CA PRO A 9 10.76 -0.74 7.90
C PRO A 9 10.02 -0.61 9.24
N GLU A 10 10.26 0.46 9.97
CA GLU A 10 9.66 0.77 11.27
C GLU A 10 8.13 0.96 11.21
N ASP A 11 7.61 1.45 10.09
CA ASP A 11 6.18 1.74 9.93
C ASP A 11 5.39 0.59 9.29
N SER A 12 6.09 -0.38 8.68
CA SER A 12 5.49 -1.42 7.83
C SER A 12 5.81 -2.86 8.23
N GLY A 13 6.87 -3.07 9.02
CA GLY A 13 7.41 -4.40 9.32
C GLY A 13 8.19 -5.04 8.16
N LEU A 14 8.35 -4.34 7.03
CA LEU A 14 9.09 -4.84 5.88
C LEU A 14 10.59 -4.74 6.12
N PHE A 15 11.36 -5.73 5.65
CA PHE A 15 12.82 -5.79 5.85
C PHE A 15 13.61 -4.63 5.22
N LYS A 16 13.01 -3.91 4.26
CA LYS A 16 13.67 -2.81 3.55
C LYS A 16 12.68 -1.67 3.26
N PRO A 17 13.18 -0.43 3.13
CA PRO A 17 12.38 0.68 2.64
C PRO A 17 11.68 0.31 1.34
N SER A 18 10.38 0.57 1.30
CA SER A 18 9.46 0.09 0.27
C SER A 18 8.45 1.18 -0.08
N LYS A 19 7.54 0.90 -1.02
CA LYS A 19 6.49 1.86 -1.40
C LYS A 19 5.20 1.19 -1.80
N VAL A 20 4.08 1.81 -1.47
CA VAL A 20 2.77 1.47 -2.03
C VAL A 20 2.58 2.19 -3.36
N GLN A 21 2.14 1.49 -4.40
CA GLN A 21 1.91 2.05 -5.73
C GLN A 21 0.42 2.00 -6.08
N ALA A 22 -0.31 3.09 -5.83
CA ALA A 22 -1.75 3.20 -6.13
C ALA A 22 -2.06 2.89 -7.60
N GLN A 23 -1.18 3.33 -8.52
CA GLN A 23 -1.29 3.07 -9.97
C GLN A 23 -1.12 1.59 -10.40
N GLN A 24 -0.80 0.69 -9.49
CA GLN A 24 -0.64 -0.75 -9.75
C GLN A 24 -1.66 -1.57 -8.94
N VAL A 25 -2.76 -0.95 -8.50
CA VAL A 25 -3.85 -1.65 -7.82
C VAL A 25 -4.46 -2.72 -8.73
N ARG A 26 -4.73 -3.89 -8.16
CA ARG A 26 -5.33 -5.02 -8.89
C ARG A 26 -6.18 -5.89 -7.96
N THR A 27 -7.30 -6.39 -8.48
CA THR A 27 -8.07 -7.46 -7.84
C THR A 27 -7.36 -8.80 -8.05
N ILE A 28 -7.19 -9.58 -6.99
CA ILE A 28 -6.58 -10.92 -7.03
C ILE A 28 -7.46 -11.96 -6.31
N SER A 29 -7.41 -13.22 -6.76
CA SER A 29 -7.95 -14.35 -5.99
C SER A 29 -7.11 -14.59 -4.73
N LYS A 30 -7.73 -15.02 -3.63
CA LYS A 30 -7.02 -15.40 -2.39
C LYS A 30 -5.96 -16.49 -2.63
N GLN A 31 -6.17 -17.36 -3.62
CA GLN A 31 -5.21 -18.40 -4.02
C GLN A 31 -3.88 -17.84 -4.56
N ARG A 32 -3.80 -16.54 -4.90
CA ARG A 32 -2.56 -15.88 -5.34
C ARG A 32 -1.70 -15.39 -4.16
N ILE A 33 -2.26 -15.33 -2.95
CA ILE A 33 -1.51 -14.96 -1.74
C ILE A 33 -0.83 -16.22 -1.24
N LEU A 34 0.48 -16.31 -1.44
CA LEU A 34 1.33 -17.42 -1.02
C LEU A 34 2.22 -16.96 0.13
N GLY A 35 2.32 -17.77 1.19
CA GLY A 35 3.13 -17.48 2.36
C GLY A 35 2.39 -16.70 3.45
N ASP A 36 3.14 -16.31 4.48
CA ASP A 36 2.62 -15.65 5.66
C ASP A 36 2.51 -14.13 5.49
N VAL A 37 1.84 -13.48 6.45
CA VAL A 37 1.79 -12.02 6.54
C VAL A 37 3.20 -11.46 6.71
N VAL A 38 3.60 -10.55 5.83
CA VAL A 38 4.97 -9.97 5.81
C VAL A 38 5.08 -8.63 6.54
N GLY A 39 3.97 -8.07 7.01
CA GLY A 39 3.92 -6.76 7.65
C GLY A 39 2.50 -6.22 7.76
N SER A 40 2.38 -5.00 8.28
CA SER A 40 1.11 -4.27 8.43
C SER A 40 1.36 -2.76 8.36
N LEU A 41 0.35 -2.01 7.93
CA LEU A 41 0.42 -0.54 7.93
C LEU A 41 -0.35 0.02 9.12
N SER A 42 0.15 1.10 9.71
CA SER A 42 -0.60 1.88 10.70
C SER A 42 -1.84 2.52 10.07
N THR A 43 -2.78 2.96 10.91
CA THR A 43 -3.99 3.66 10.46
C THR A 43 -3.65 4.91 9.65
N GLU A 44 -2.67 5.69 10.11
CA GLU A 44 -2.24 6.94 9.47
C GLU A 44 -1.67 6.69 8.07
N LEU A 45 -0.86 5.63 7.90
CA LEU A 45 -0.36 5.24 6.58
C LEU A 45 -1.48 4.73 5.67
N LEU A 46 -2.44 4.00 6.22
CA LEU A 46 -3.58 3.50 5.46
C LEU A 46 -4.46 4.65 4.93
N GLU A 47 -4.62 5.73 5.70
CA GLU A 47 -5.33 6.94 5.26
C GLU A 47 -4.63 7.61 4.06
N LEU A 48 -3.30 7.72 4.10
CA LEU A 48 -2.52 8.23 2.96
C LEU A 48 -2.65 7.33 1.72
N VAL A 49 -2.67 6.01 1.91
CA VAL A 49 -2.90 5.05 0.81
C VAL A 49 -4.30 5.22 0.22
N ASN A 50 -5.32 5.39 1.07
CA ASN A 50 -6.70 5.61 0.64
C ASN A 50 -6.85 6.91 -0.15
N ALA A 51 -6.26 8.02 0.33
CA ALA A 51 -6.26 9.30 -0.39
C ALA A 51 -5.57 9.18 -1.76
N ALA A 52 -4.43 8.48 -1.84
CA ALA A 52 -3.74 8.25 -3.11
C ALA A 52 -4.55 7.37 -4.08
N LEU A 53 -5.28 6.38 -3.56
CA LEU A 53 -6.18 5.54 -4.37
C LEU A 53 -7.34 6.35 -4.94
N ARG A 54 -7.99 7.19 -4.12
CA ARG A 54 -9.10 8.05 -4.57
C ARG A 54 -8.65 9.02 -5.66
N LEU A 55 -7.50 9.66 -5.46
CA LEU A 55 -6.90 10.51 -6.47
C LEU A 55 -6.56 9.74 -7.76
N HIS A 56 -5.94 8.56 -7.65
CA HIS A 56 -5.58 7.74 -8.81
C HIS A 56 -6.81 7.29 -9.61
N LEU A 57 -7.90 6.95 -8.92
CA LEU A 57 -9.15 6.47 -9.50
C LEU A 57 -10.11 7.59 -9.89
N SER A 58 -9.70 8.87 -9.76
CA SER A 58 -10.53 10.05 -10.04
C SER A 58 -11.85 10.07 -9.25
N LEU A 59 -11.79 9.60 -7.99
CA LEU A 59 -12.92 9.63 -7.07
C LEU A 59 -12.94 10.91 -6.21
N GLU A 60 -11.81 11.61 -6.16
CA GLU A 60 -11.58 12.91 -5.50
C GLU A 60 -10.50 13.70 -6.26
#